data_AF-A0A944CLZ9-F1
#
_entry.id   AF-A0A944CLZ9-F1
#
_cell.length_a   1.000
_cell.length_b   1.000
_cell.length_c   1.000
_cell.angle_alpha   90.00
_cell.angle_beta   90.00
_cell.angle_gamma   90.00
#
_symmetry.space_group_name_H-M   'P 1'
#
loop_
_entity.id
_entity.type
_entity.pdbx_description
1 polymer ?
#
loop_
_entity_poly.entity_id
_entity_poly.type
_entity_poly.pdbx_seq_one_letter_code
_entity_poly.pdbx_strand_id
1 'polypeptide(L)'
;MELKDVKLTKHMKKVFRIAQQDCQMTQSACLVPEHLLIGCLDDGSFPIKEAKQKSGIDIDVLKNTFNPSPDNLSYEICEPLKIPICQSTKLVIEQAISYMRNYNQIYLNEGHVLKALIKTGQTEKLLTKEMNNTLLSVATVSRDMSLDLTGYKKPDTLYRKIRIVSNEDAERLILFINEEFGTRWTESIKHELRKQQPSIFIAEDQEERIVGFAAFDIHKPHYFGPMGVAKNNRAGGIGESLLHFCLDAMKNRGYKEIHIDNAGPIEFYENTCHAKVIPFMN
;
A
#
# COMPACT_ATOMS: atom_id res chain seq x y z
N MET A 1 -6.01 -17.55 -8.32
CA MET A 1 -7.16 -16.83 -7.75
C MET A 1 -7.40 -15.65 -8.66
N GLU A 2 -8.60 -15.60 -9.22
CA GLU A 2 -9.00 -14.57 -10.16
C GLU A 2 -9.26 -13.25 -9.41
N LEU A 3 -9.30 -12.13 -10.13
CA LEU A 3 -9.50 -10.78 -9.58
C LEU A 3 -10.79 -10.67 -8.72
N LYS A 4 -11.80 -11.51 -8.97
CA LYS A 4 -13.11 -11.52 -8.30
C LYS A 4 -13.06 -11.59 -6.77
N ASP A 5 -12.02 -12.21 -6.22
CA ASP A 5 -11.86 -12.40 -4.77
C ASP A 5 -10.92 -11.38 -4.13
N VAL A 6 -10.44 -10.39 -4.90
CA VAL A 6 -9.41 -9.44 -4.48
C VAL A 6 -10.03 -8.07 -4.20
N LYS A 7 -9.75 -7.53 -3.01
CA LYS A 7 -10.12 -6.16 -2.67
C LYS A 7 -9.19 -5.16 -3.36
N LEU A 8 -9.73 -4.03 -3.81
CA LEU A 8 -8.99 -2.98 -4.50
C LEU A 8 -8.86 -1.72 -3.62
N THR A 9 -7.71 -1.05 -3.68
CA THR A 9 -7.56 0.34 -3.17
C THR A 9 -8.49 1.30 -3.92
N LYS A 10 -8.75 2.49 -3.37
CA LYS A 10 -9.54 3.51 -4.09
C LYS A 10 -8.79 3.98 -5.34
N HIS A 11 -7.47 4.16 -5.25
CA HIS A 11 -6.59 4.45 -6.39
C HIS A 11 -6.69 3.35 -7.45
N MET A 12 -6.61 2.06 -7.08
CA MET A 12 -6.70 0.97 -8.06
C MET A 12 -8.09 0.89 -8.74
N LYS A 13 -9.18 1.18 -8.02
CA LYS A 13 -10.51 1.32 -8.65
C LYS A 13 -10.53 2.45 -9.68
N LYS A 14 -9.87 3.57 -9.37
CA LYS A 14 -9.72 4.69 -10.31
C LYS A 14 -8.85 4.31 -11.52
N VAL A 15 -7.75 3.59 -11.32
CA VAL A 15 -6.89 3.04 -12.39
C VAL A 15 -7.73 2.25 -13.38
N PHE A 16 -8.53 1.29 -12.90
CA PHE A 16 -9.38 0.49 -13.78
C PHE A 16 -10.41 1.34 -14.52
N ARG A 17 -11.04 2.31 -13.86
CA ARG A 17 -11.97 3.23 -14.52
C ARG A 17 -11.30 4.01 -15.65
N ILE A 18 -10.08 4.51 -15.44
CA ILE A 18 -9.33 5.25 -16.46
C ILE A 18 -8.95 4.32 -17.61
N ALA A 19 -8.42 3.14 -17.31
CA ALA A 19 -8.06 2.15 -18.33
C ALA A 19 -9.27 1.70 -19.17
N GLN A 20 -10.46 1.60 -18.56
CA GLN A 20 -11.71 1.32 -19.28
C GLN A 20 -12.13 2.47 -20.21
N GLN A 21 -12.03 3.71 -19.73
CA GLN A 21 -12.32 4.89 -20.55
C GLN A 21 -11.36 4.97 -21.74
N ASP A 22 -10.08 4.73 -21.50
CA ASP A 22 -9.05 4.72 -22.53
C ASP A 22 -9.30 3.63 -23.58
N CYS A 23 -9.64 2.41 -23.14
CA CYS A 23 -10.04 1.30 -24.01
C CYS A 23 -11.24 1.62 -24.91
N GLN A 24 -12.21 2.39 -24.40
CA GLN A 24 -13.37 2.83 -25.19
C GLN A 24 -12.98 3.89 -26.22
N MET A 25 -12.14 4.86 -25.84
CA MET A 25 -11.67 5.92 -26.75
C MET A 25 -10.86 5.36 -27.92
N THR A 26 -10.03 4.36 -27.65
CA THR A 26 -9.22 3.68 -28.68
C THR A 26 -10.01 2.62 -29.46
N GLN A 27 -11.32 2.46 -29.18
CA GLN A 27 -12.20 1.46 -29.79
C GLN A 27 -11.66 0.03 -29.71
N SER A 28 -10.86 -0.28 -28.69
CA SER A 28 -10.29 -1.60 -28.51
C SER A 28 -11.34 -2.60 -28.02
N ALA A 29 -11.29 -3.83 -28.54
CA ALA A 29 -12.23 -4.89 -28.16
C ALA A 29 -12.06 -5.36 -26.71
N CYS A 30 -10.89 -5.15 -26.10
CA CYS A 30 -10.59 -5.54 -24.73
C CYS A 30 -9.49 -4.69 -24.10
N LEU A 31 -9.42 -4.69 -22.77
CA LEU A 31 -8.37 -4.00 -22.04
C LEU A 31 -7.02 -4.71 -22.25
N VAL A 32 -6.08 -3.99 -22.87
CA VAL A 32 -4.67 -4.40 -23.04
C VAL A 32 -3.75 -3.74 -22.02
N PRO A 33 -2.51 -4.25 -21.82
CA PRO A 33 -1.58 -3.73 -20.82
C PRO A 33 -1.30 -2.23 -20.93
N GLU A 34 -1.31 -1.66 -22.14
CA GLU A 34 -1.11 -0.24 -22.39
C GLU A 34 -2.21 0.63 -21.75
N HIS A 35 -3.49 0.23 -21.86
CA HIS A 35 -4.58 0.91 -21.16
C HIS A 35 -4.39 0.87 -19.64
N LEU A 36 -3.93 -0.29 -19.12
CA LEU A 36 -3.69 -0.46 -17.69
C LEU A 36 -2.53 0.40 -17.21
N LEU A 37 -1.47 0.52 -18.02
CA LEU A 37 -0.34 1.40 -17.77
C LEU A 37 -0.79 2.87 -17.72
N ILE A 38 -1.57 3.33 -18.69
CA ILE A 38 -2.14 4.69 -18.71
C ILE A 38 -2.97 4.94 -17.46
N GLY A 39 -3.82 3.97 -17.07
CA GLY A 39 -4.57 4.04 -15.81
C GLY A 39 -3.67 4.18 -14.59
N CYS A 40 -2.60 3.38 -14.48
CA CYS A 40 -1.64 3.45 -13.38
C CYS A 40 -0.93 4.80 -13.32
N LEU A 41 -0.56 5.38 -14.45
CA LEU A 41 0.14 6.65 -14.54
C LEU A 41 -0.78 7.86 -14.23
N ASP A 42 -2.09 7.68 -14.25
CA ASP A 42 -3.09 8.74 -14.00
C ASP A 42 -3.98 8.47 -12.76
N ASP A 43 -3.53 7.60 -11.87
CA ASP A 43 -4.22 7.23 -10.64
C ASP A 43 -4.40 8.42 -9.66
N GLY A 44 -3.57 9.46 -9.81
CA GLY A 44 -3.55 10.66 -9.00
C GLY A 44 -2.84 10.55 -7.65
N SER A 45 -2.22 9.41 -7.33
CA SER A 45 -1.43 9.25 -6.10
C SER A 45 -0.14 10.07 -6.16
N PHE A 46 0.37 10.48 -5.00
CA PHE A 46 1.60 11.26 -4.95
C PHE A 46 2.83 10.51 -5.50
N PRO A 47 3.08 9.22 -5.15
CA PRO A 47 4.24 8.49 -5.66
C PRO A 47 4.27 8.38 -7.19
N ILE A 48 3.11 8.18 -7.83
CA ILE A 48 3.00 8.13 -9.29
C ILE A 48 3.26 9.50 -9.93
N LYS A 49 2.68 10.57 -9.37
CA LYS A 49 2.91 11.95 -9.85
C LYS A 49 4.39 12.30 -9.82
N GLU A 50 5.06 12.01 -8.71
CA GLU A 50 6.48 12.25 -8.56
C GLU A 50 7.31 11.39 -9.53
N ALA A 51 6.98 10.09 -9.66
CA ALA A 51 7.69 9.21 -10.56
C ALA A 51 7.58 9.66 -12.03
N LYS A 52 6.40 10.13 -12.46
CA LYS A 52 6.22 10.73 -13.79
C LYS A 52 7.06 11.97 -14.00
N GLN A 53 7.06 12.88 -13.02
CA GLN A 53 7.86 14.10 -13.09
C GLN A 53 9.36 13.77 -13.23
N LYS A 54 9.87 12.84 -12.43
CA LYS A 54 11.29 12.44 -12.44
C LYS A 54 11.69 11.65 -13.69
N SER A 55 10.76 10.91 -14.30
CA SER A 55 11.01 10.12 -15.52
C SER A 55 10.78 10.88 -16.82
N GLY A 56 10.15 12.06 -16.77
CA GLY A 56 9.79 12.84 -17.95
C GLY A 56 8.69 12.19 -18.80
N ILE A 57 7.88 11.30 -18.20
CA ILE A 57 6.78 10.63 -18.92
C ILE A 57 5.64 11.63 -19.15
N ASP A 58 5.32 11.86 -20.42
CA ASP A 58 4.14 12.58 -20.87
C ASP A 58 3.02 11.59 -21.25
N ILE A 59 1.93 11.60 -20.48
CA ILE A 59 0.80 10.69 -20.73
C ILE A 59 0.08 11.00 -22.03
N ASP A 60 -0.01 12.27 -22.42
CA ASP A 60 -0.74 12.65 -23.63
C ASP A 60 0.02 12.16 -24.87
N VAL A 61 1.36 12.19 -24.84
CA VAL A 61 2.19 11.56 -25.86
C VAL A 61 1.98 10.05 -25.91
N LEU A 62 1.92 9.37 -24.76
CA LEU A 62 1.68 7.92 -24.71
C LEU A 62 0.33 7.54 -25.32
N LYS A 63 -0.74 8.27 -24.96
CA LYS A 63 -2.10 8.05 -25.49
C LYS A 63 -2.15 8.23 -27.02
N ASN A 64 -1.44 9.23 -27.54
CA ASN A 64 -1.41 9.49 -28.99
C ASN A 64 -0.53 8.50 -29.77
N THR A 65 0.46 7.89 -29.12
CA THR A 65 1.36 6.91 -29.75
C THR A 65 0.73 5.52 -29.80
N PHE A 66 -0.15 5.22 -28.85
CA PHE A 66 -0.81 3.94 -28.73
C PHE A 66 -2.00 3.83 -29.68
N ASN A 67 -1.95 2.85 -30.58
CA ASN A 67 -3.08 2.45 -31.40
C ASN A 67 -3.25 0.92 -31.29
N PRO A 68 -4.28 0.42 -30.60
CA PRO A 68 -4.46 -1.01 -30.44
C PRO A 68 -4.71 -1.65 -31.82
N SER A 69 -3.94 -2.68 -32.19
CA SER A 69 -4.26 -3.43 -33.41
C SER A 69 -5.65 -4.08 -33.25
N PRO A 70 -6.51 -4.05 -34.27
CA PRO A 70 -7.83 -4.71 -34.25
C PRO A 70 -7.77 -6.25 -34.19
N ASP A 71 -6.59 -6.86 -34.29
CA ASP A 71 -6.44 -8.29 -34.56
C ASP A 71 -6.78 -9.19 -33.38
N ASN A 72 -7.75 -10.10 -33.57
CA ASN A 72 -7.89 -11.45 -32.97
C ASN A 72 -7.37 -11.66 -31.54
N LEU A 73 -7.58 -10.72 -30.62
CA LEU A 73 -7.27 -10.93 -29.22
C LEU A 73 -8.31 -11.91 -28.65
N SER A 74 -7.86 -13.08 -28.20
CA SER A 74 -8.68 -13.87 -27.28
C SER A 74 -8.85 -13.06 -26.00
N TYR A 75 -10.11 -12.78 -25.66
CA TYR A 75 -10.46 -12.03 -24.46
C TYR A 75 -11.39 -12.84 -23.56
N GLU A 76 -11.31 -12.57 -22.27
CA GLU A 76 -12.22 -13.09 -21.26
C GLU A 76 -12.80 -11.96 -20.44
N ILE A 77 -13.96 -12.18 -19.83
CA ILE A 77 -14.58 -11.19 -18.95
C ILE A 77 -13.89 -11.27 -17.59
N CYS A 78 -13.28 -10.16 -17.18
CA CYS A 78 -12.66 -10.04 -15.88
C CYS A 78 -13.69 -9.67 -14.82
N GLU A 79 -14.04 -10.62 -13.95
CA GLU A 79 -14.83 -10.34 -12.74
C GLU A 79 -13.92 -9.80 -11.63
N PRO A 80 -14.33 -8.77 -10.86
CA PRO A 80 -15.69 -8.20 -10.79
C PRO A 80 -15.90 -6.99 -11.70
N LEU A 81 -14.92 -6.66 -12.55
CA LEU A 81 -14.93 -5.44 -13.36
C LEU A 81 -15.89 -5.51 -14.55
N LYS A 82 -16.33 -6.71 -14.94
CA LYS A 82 -17.23 -7.00 -16.06
C LYS A 82 -16.75 -6.41 -17.39
N ILE A 83 -15.44 -6.42 -17.60
CA ILE A 83 -14.81 -5.93 -18.83
C ILE A 83 -14.05 -7.04 -19.55
N PRO A 84 -14.03 -7.05 -20.89
CA PRO A 84 -13.13 -7.90 -21.65
C PRO A 84 -11.68 -7.50 -21.36
N ILE A 85 -10.83 -8.47 -21.03
CA ILE A 85 -9.38 -8.30 -20.91
C ILE A 85 -8.67 -9.28 -21.84
N CYS A 86 -7.53 -8.88 -22.41
CA CYS A 86 -6.69 -9.81 -23.16
C CYS A 86 -5.87 -10.72 -22.23
N GLN A 87 -5.32 -11.81 -22.78
CA GLN A 87 -4.48 -12.74 -22.03
C GLN A 87 -3.27 -12.06 -21.35
N SER A 88 -2.61 -11.09 -22.00
CA SER A 88 -1.48 -10.37 -21.40
C SER A 88 -1.91 -9.54 -20.18
N THR A 89 -3.04 -8.84 -20.26
CA THR A 89 -3.61 -8.10 -19.12
C THR A 89 -3.94 -9.03 -17.95
N LYS A 90 -4.50 -10.21 -18.23
CA LYS A 90 -4.77 -11.22 -17.22
C LYS A 90 -3.51 -11.62 -16.48
N LEU A 91 -2.45 -11.98 -17.21
CA LEU A 91 -1.16 -12.38 -16.63
C LEU A 91 -0.54 -11.27 -15.78
N VAL A 92 -0.65 -10.00 -16.20
CA VAL A 92 -0.21 -8.84 -15.41
C VAL A 92 -0.98 -8.76 -14.08
N ILE A 93 -2.31 -8.89 -14.12
CA ILE A 93 -3.15 -8.84 -12.91
C ILE A 93 -2.82 -9.99 -11.97
N GLU A 94 -2.66 -11.21 -12.48
CA GLU A 94 -2.27 -12.39 -11.69
C GLU A 94 -0.90 -12.19 -11.02
N GLN A 95 0.07 -11.64 -11.74
CA GLN A 95 1.40 -11.32 -11.21
C GLN A 95 1.33 -10.22 -10.13
N ALA A 96 0.48 -9.21 -10.32
CA ALA A 96 0.26 -8.15 -9.33
C ALA A 96 -0.39 -8.69 -8.04
N ILE A 97 -1.35 -9.61 -8.17
CA ILE A 97 -1.97 -10.33 -7.03
C ILE A 97 -0.91 -11.16 -6.29
N SER A 98 0.03 -11.79 -7.01
CA SER A 98 1.15 -12.49 -6.38
C SER A 98 2.03 -11.53 -5.57
N TYR A 99 2.34 -10.34 -6.08
CA TYR A 99 3.11 -9.34 -5.32
C TYR A 99 2.37 -8.87 -4.07
N MET A 100 1.08 -8.56 -4.19
CA MET A 100 0.23 -8.19 -3.06
C MET A 100 0.33 -9.22 -1.92
N ARG A 101 0.24 -10.52 -2.25
CA ARG A 101 0.31 -11.61 -1.28
C ARG A 101 1.69 -11.76 -0.66
N ASN A 102 2.74 -11.64 -1.47
CA ASN A 102 4.13 -11.73 -1.00
C ASN A 102 4.48 -10.58 -0.06
N TYR A 103 3.84 -9.42 -0.22
CA TYR A 103 3.94 -8.29 0.71
C TYR A 103 3.00 -8.41 1.92
N ASN A 104 2.31 -9.54 2.04
CA ASN A 104 1.30 -9.78 3.07
C ASN A 104 0.28 -8.62 3.10
N GLN A 105 -0.14 -8.12 1.93
CA GLN A 105 -1.21 -7.12 1.79
C GLN A 105 -2.51 -7.80 1.36
N ILE A 106 -3.64 -7.17 1.70
CA ILE A 106 -4.99 -7.69 1.39
C ILE A 106 -5.75 -6.84 0.36
N TYR A 107 -5.14 -5.74 -0.09
CA TYR A 107 -5.67 -4.87 -1.15
C TYR A 107 -4.68 -4.81 -2.30
N LEU A 108 -5.19 -5.00 -3.51
CA LEU A 108 -4.43 -4.75 -4.73
C LEU A 108 -4.37 -3.23 -4.95
N ASN A 109 -3.15 -2.71 -5.02
CA ASN A 109 -2.87 -1.32 -5.31
C ASN A 109 -2.19 -1.19 -6.68
N GLU A 110 -2.16 0.05 -7.16
CA GLU A 110 -1.53 0.50 -8.40
C GLU A 110 -0.03 0.17 -8.47
N GLY A 111 0.70 0.22 -7.35
CA GLY A 111 2.12 -0.10 -7.28
C GLY A 111 2.41 -1.56 -7.64
N HIS A 112 1.55 -2.50 -7.22
CA HIS A 112 1.64 -3.90 -7.60
C HIS A 112 1.45 -4.09 -9.10
N VAL A 113 0.44 -3.41 -9.67
CA VAL A 113 0.10 -3.52 -11.09
C VAL A 113 1.16 -2.88 -11.97
N LEU A 114 1.62 -1.68 -11.60
CA LEU A 114 2.70 -0.99 -12.30
C LEU A 114 3.98 -1.82 -12.29
N LYS A 115 4.33 -2.41 -11.13
CA LYS A 115 5.46 -3.32 -11.04
C LYS A 115 5.29 -4.55 -11.93
N ALA A 116 4.10 -5.14 -11.96
CA ALA A 116 3.82 -6.29 -12.81
C ALA A 116 3.94 -5.97 -14.29
N LEU A 117 3.39 -4.83 -14.76
CA LEU A 117 3.53 -4.34 -16.13
C LEU A 117 5.01 -4.24 -16.54
N ILE A 118 5.83 -3.62 -15.70
CA ILE A 118 7.27 -3.44 -15.98
C ILE A 118 8.01 -4.78 -15.97
N LYS A 119 7.75 -5.64 -14.97
CA LYS A 119 8.47 -6.91 -14.80
C LYS A 119 8.08 -7.98 -15.81
N THR A 120 6.94 -7.85 -16.46
CA THR A 120 6.47 -8.73 -17.54
C THR A 120 6.76 -8.16 -18.93
N GLY A 121 7.54 -7.07 -19.04
CA GLY A 121 7.96 -6.48 -20.31
C GLY A 121 6.85 -5.71 -21.06
N GLN A 122 5.67 -5.54 -20.47
CA GLN A 122 4.52 -4.97 -21.17
C GLN A 122 4.65 -3.46 -21.42
N THR A 123 5.62 -2.79 -20.79
CA THR A 123 5.85 -1.35 -20.96
C THR A 123 6.88 -1.02 -22.03
N GLU A 124 7.63 -1.99 -22.57
CA GLU A 124 8.82 -1.76 -23.41
C GLU A 124 8.50 -1.07 -24.76
N LYS A 125 7.26 -1.16 -25.23
CA LYS A 125 6.82 -0.45 -26.44
C LYS A 125 6.61 1.05 -26.23
N LEU A 126 6.37 1.47 -24.99
CA LEU A 126 5.95 2.83 -24.64
C LEU A 126 6.97 3.56 -23.77
N LEU A 127 7.73 2.83 -22.95
CA LEU A 127 8.63 3.40 -21.96
C LEU A 127 10.06 2.91 -22.18
N THR A 128 11.02 3.82 -21.97
CA THR A 128 12.44 3.47 -21.95
C THR A 128 12.80 2.68 -20.69
N LYS A 129 13.95 2.01 -20.71
CA LYS A 129 14.49 1.31 -19.53
C LYS A 129 14.72 2.28 -18.35
N GLU A 130 15.15 3.50 -18.62
CA GLU A 130 15.36 4.54 -17.61
C GLU A 130 14.04 4.95 -16.96
N MET A 131 13.00 5.22 -17.76
CA MET A 131 11.65 5.51 -17.27
C MET A 131 11.13 4.38 -16.38
N ASN A 132 11.26 3.13 -16.83
CA ASN A 132 10.86 1.94 -16.05
C ASN A 132 11.60 1.85 -14.70
N ASN A 133 12.90 2.13 -14.68
CA ASN A 133 13.69 2.12 -13.45
C ASN A 133 13.21 3.19 -12.46
N THR A 134 12.92 4.40 -12.94
CA THR A 134 12.39 5.50 -12.12
C THR A 134 11.01 5.17 -11.56
N LEU A 135 10.11 4.60 -12.36
CA LEU A 135 8.80 4.15 -11.89
C LEU A 135 8.92 3.10 -10.78
N LEU A 136 9.83 2.12 -10.96
CA LEU A 136 10.06 1.08 -9.96
C LEU A 136 10.61 1.64 -8.65
N SER A 137 11.57 2.57 -8.70
CA SER A 137 12.23 3.12 -7.51
C SER A 137 11.37 4.15 -6.76
N VAL A 138 10.42 4.80 -7.43
CA VAL A 138 9.63 5.89 -6.83
C VAL A 138 8.21 5.47 -6.46
N ALA A 139 7.53 4.70 -7.33
CA ALA A 139 6.10 4.43 -7.20
C ALA A 139 5.76 2.99 -6.75
N THR A 140 6.74 2.08 -6.72
CA THR A 140 6.50 0.65 -6.36
C THR A 140 7.16 0.23 -5.04
N VAL A 141 7.56 1.21 -4.22
CA VAL A 141 8.25 1.03 -2.95
C VAL A 141 7.44 1.61 -1.79
N SER A 142 7.78 1.22 -0.56
CA SER A 142 7.32 1.92 0.63
C SER A 142 7.84 3.36 0.66
N ARG A 143 7.09 4.26 1.33
CA ARG A 143 7.43 5.68 1.37
C ARG A 143 7.37 6.21 2.78
N ASP A 144 8.27 7.11 3.11
CA ASP A 144 8.13 7.88 4.34
C ASP A 144 6.99 8.87 4.18
N MET A 145 6.23 9.06 5.25
CA MET A 145 5.12 10.00 5.30
C MET A 145 5.26 10.93 6.49
N SER A 146 4.75 12.14 6.40
CA SER A 146 4.63 13.08 7.52
C SER A 146 3.18 13.34 7.88
N LEU A 147 2.95 13.64 9.15
CA LEU A 147 1.64 13.98 9.69
C LEU A 147 1.79 15.13 10.68
N ASP A 148 1.02 16.20 10.43
CA ASP A 148 0.78 17.25 11.42
C ASP A 148 -0.26 16.76 12.44
N LEU A 149 0.15 16.67 13.70
CA LEU A 149 -0.69 16.32 14.84
C LEU A 149 -1.37 17.55 15.47
N THR A 150 -1.11 18.75 14.97
CA THR A 150 -1.78 19.97 15.42
C THR A 150 -3.28 19.85 15.17
N GLY A 151 -4.06 19.85 16.25
CA GLY A 151 -5.51 19.69 16.16
C GLY A 151 -5.99 18.25 15.92
N TYR A 152 -5.10 17.25 15.85
CA TYR A 152 -5.47 15.84 15.75
C TYR A 152 -6.41 15.45 16.90
N LYS A 153 -7.47 14.71 16.59
CA LYS A 153 -8.39 14.14 17.59
C LYS A 153 -8.52 12.65 17.34
N LYS A 154 -8.32 11.86 18.39
CA LYS A 154 -8.54 10.41 18.32
C LYS A 154 -10.02 10.13 18.01
N PRO A 155 -10.36 9.26 17.03
CA PRO A 155 -11.75 8.88 16.79
C PRO A 155 -12.38 8.18 18.00
N ASP A 156 -13.70 8.37 18.17
CA ASP A 156 -14.44 7.79 19.31
C ASP A 156 -14.72 6.29 19.15
N THR A 157 -14.91 5.84 17.90
CA THR A 157 -15.25 4.44 17.60
C THR A 157 -14.01 3.70 17.12
N LEU A 158 -13.32 3.04 18.05
CA LEU A 158 -12.13 2.23 17.78
C LEU A 158 -12.28 0.82 18.36
N TYR A 159 -11.45 -0.10 17.87
CA TYR A 159 -11.31 -1.44 18.43
C TYR A 159 -10.94 -1.34 19.91
N ARG A 160 -11.74 -1.98 20.78
CA ARG A 160 -11.74 -1.70 22.23
C ARG A 160 -10.61 -2.38 23.00
N LYS A 161 -10.14 -3.55 22.54
CA LYS A 161 -9.10 -4.32 23.22
C LYS A 161 -7.71 -3.92 22.76
N ILE A 162 -7.37 -2.64 22.94
CA ILE A 162 -6.03 -2.08 22.72
C ILE A 162 -5.50 -1.50 24.01
N ARG A 163 -4.28 -1.86 24.36
CA ARG A 163 -3.59 -1.38 25.56
C ARG A 163 -2.09 -1.30 25.32
N ILE A 164 -1.40 -0.53 26.17
CA ILE A 164 0.06 -0.55 26.22
C ILE A 164 0.54 -1.95 26.63
N VAL A 165 1.64 -2.40 26.05
CA VAL A 165 2.25 -3.69 26.37
C VAL A 165 2.74 -3.72 27.83
N SER A 166 2.62 -4.87 28.48
CA SER A 166 3.18 -5.15 29.80
C SER A 166 4.35 -6.13 29.72
N ASN A 167 5.09 -6.29 30.81
CA ASN A 167 6.23 -7.22 30.85
C ASN A 167 5.81 -8.68 30.60
N GLU A 168 4.60 -9.06 31.02
CA GLU A 168 4.06 -10.42 30.85
C GLU A 168 3.71 -10.74 29.38
N ASP A 169 3.54 -9.70 28.55
CA ASP A 169 3.23 -9.85 27.12
C ASP A 169 4.47 -10.06 26.26
N ALA A 170 5.68 -9.79 26.79
CA ALA A 170 6.90 -9.67 26.00
C ALA A 170 7.17 -10.91 25.14
N GLU A 171 7.11 -12.11 25.72
CA GLU A 171 7.34 -13.35 24.98
C GLU A 171 6.25 -13.63 23.94
N ARG A 172 4.97 -13.43 24.31
CA ARG A 172 3.83 -13.61 23.41
C ARG A 172 3.89 -12.65 22.23
N LEU A 173 4.27 -11.40 22.46
CA LEU A 173 4.41 -10.39 21.41
C LEU A 173 5.54 -10.75 20.45
N ILE A 174 6.69 -11.18 20.95
CA ILE A 174 7.82 -11.58 20.09
C ILE A 174 7.47 -12.82 19.28
N LEU A 175 6.78 -13.80 19.87
CA LEU A 175 6.30 -14.98 19.15
C LEU A 175 5.36 -14.58 18.01
N PHE A 176 4.34 -13.77 18.32
CA PHE A 176 3.39 -13.23 17.34
C PHE A 176 4.09 -12.50 16.19
N ILE A 177 5.04 -11.61 16.49
CA ILE A 177 5.79 -10.86 15.48
C ILE A 177 6.55 -11.81 14.55
N ASN A 178 7.24 -12.79 15.13
CA ASN A 178 8.06 -13.73 14.36
C ASN A 178 7.20 -14.62 13.44
N GLU A 179 6.05 -15.10 13.93
CA GLU A 179 5.15 -15.96 13.17
C GLU A 179 4.48 -15.22 11.99
N GLU A 180 4.03 -13.97 12.21
CA GLU A 180 3.28 -13.22 11.19
C GLU A 180 4.16 -12.38 10.24
N PHE A 181 5.32 -11.93 10.71
CA PHE A 181 6.16 -10.94 10.01
C PHE A 181 7.64 -11.32 9.91
N GLY A 182 8.03 -12.49 10.42
CA GLY A 182 9.42 -12.91 10.50
C GLY A 182 10.23 -12.10 11.52
N THR A 183 11.55 -12.16 11.43
CA THR A 183 12.44 -11.64 12.49
C THR A 183 12.88 -10.19 12.31
N ARG A 184 12.33 -9.49 11.32
CA ARG A 184 12.79 -8.14 10.91
C ARG A 184 12.69 -7.07 12.01
N TRP A 185 11.79 -7.25 12.97
CA TRP A 185 11.52 -6.30 14.05
C TRP A 185 11.87 -6.84 15.44
N THR A 186 12.35 -8.08 15.53
CA THR A 186 12.50 -8.79 16.80
C THR A 186 13.46 -8.06 17.75
N GLU A 187 14.63 -7.67 17.26
CA GLU A 187 15.66 -7.04 18.10
C GLU A 187 15.25 -5.65 18.56
N SER A 188 14.67 -4.82 17.68
CA SER A 188 14.24 -3.47 18.03
C SER A 188 13.06 -3.47 19.00
N ILE A 189 12.11 -4.39 18.84
CA ILE A 189 10.99 -4.56 19.78
C ILE A 189 11.47 -5.12 21.12
N LYS A 190 12.38 -6.11 21.14
CA LYS A 190 13.00 -6.59 22.40
C LYS A 190 13.72 -5.47 23.15
N HIS A 191 14.42 -4.60 22.43
CA HIS A 191 15.07 -3.44 23.05
C HIS A 191 14.06 -2.50 23.70
N GLU A 192 12.97 -2.18 23.00
CA GLU A 192 11.91 -1.31 23.51
C GLU A 192 11.19 -1.91 24.74
N LEU A 193 10.92 -3.22 24.72
CA LEU A 193 10.28 -3.94 25.83
C LEU A 193 11.08 -3.90 27.15
N ARG A 194 12.37 -3.56 27.11
CA ARG A 194 13.21 -3.42 28.32
C ARG A 194 13.04 -2.06 28.99
N LYS A 195 12.38 -1.10 28.35
CA LYS A 195 12.14 0.23 28.93
C LYS A 195 11.02 0.17 29.97
N GLN A 196 11.07 1.08 30.95
CA GLN A 196 10.03 1.16 31.99
C GLN A 196 8.65 1.55 31.42
N GLN A 197 8.62 2.32 30.34
CA GLN A 197 7.40 2.73 29.64
C GLN A 197 7.56 2.49 28.14
N PRO A 198 7.35 1.25 27.65
CA PRO A 198 7.49 0.92 26.25
C PRO A 198 6.47 1.67 25.38
N SER A 199 6.89 2.24 24.25
CA SER A 199 5.99 2.86 23.27
C SER A 199 5.38 1.83 22.31
N ILE A 200 4.82 0.75 22.86
CA ILE A 200 4.19 -0.34 22.10
C ILE A 200 2.77 -0.56 22.61
N PHE A 201 1.81 -0.52 21.68
CA PHE A 201 0.44 -0.96 21.89
C PHE A 201 0.23 -2.34 21.29
N ILE A 202 -0.54 -3.17 21.98
CA ILE A 202 -1.00 -4.47 21.48
C ILE A 202 -2.53 -4.46 21.36
N ALA A 203 -3.03 -5.20 20.37
CA ALA A 203 -4.44 -5.49 20.18
C ALA A 203 -4.70 -6.96 20.49
N GLU A 204 -5.72 -7.24 21.29
CA GLU A 204 -6.11 -8.58 21.71
C GLU A 204 -7.49 -8.97 21.18
N ASP A 205 -7.72 -10.25 20.89
CA ASP A 205 -9.05 -10.76 20.55
C ASP A 205 -9.90 -11.09 21.78
N GLN A 206 -11.06 -11.73 21.58
CA GLN A 206 -11.96 -12.11 22.66
C GLN A 206 -11.32 -13.13 23.62
N GLU A 207 -10.40 -13.95 23.14
CA GLU A 207 -9.65 -14.98 23.87
C GLU A 207 -8.30 -14.47 24.40
N GLU A 208 -8.07 -13.16 24.40
CA GLU A 208 -6.85 -12.51 24.90
C GLU A 208 -5.57 -12.90 24.13
N ARG A 209 -5.73 -13.37 22.89
CA ARG A 209 -4.60 -13.61 21.98
C ARG A 209 -4.21 -12.29 21.32
N ILE A 210 -2.91 -12.05 21.20
CA ILE A 210 -2.38 -10.90 20.46
C ILE A 210 -2.71 -11.09 18.97
N VAL A 211 -3.45 -10.15 18.40
CA VAL A 211 -3.82 -10.12 16.98
C VAL A 211 -3.25 -8.93 16.23
N GLY A 212 -2.53 -8.05 16.93
CA GLY A 212 -1.80 -6.96 16.31
C GLY A 212 -0.97 -6.16 17.31
N PHE A 213 -0.07 -5.35 16.79
CA PHE A 213 0.73 -4.41 17.56
C PHE A 213 1.06 -3.18 16.72
N ALA A 214 1.32 -2.06 17.38
CA ALA A 214 1.92 -0.88 16.79
C ALA A 214 2.86 -0.24 17.79
N ALA A 215 3.93 0.35 17.28
CA ALA A 215 4.92 1.01 18.09
C ALA A 215 5.27 2.39 17.54
N PHE A 216 5.97 3.17 18.35
CA PHE A 216 6.54 4.45 17.95
C PHE A 216 7.82 4.72 18.74
N ASP A 217 8.63 5.68 18.31
CA ASP A 217 9.93 6.03 18.91
C ASP A 217 10.92 4.85 19.04
N ILE A 218 10.77 3.82 18.19
CA ILE A 218 11.59 2.60 18.25
C ILE A 218 13.03 2.86 17.81
N HIS A 219 13.19 3.38 16.59
CA HIS A 219 14.52 3.69 16.02
C HIS A 219 14.90 5.15 16.23
N LYS A 220 13.91 6.06 16.23
CA LYS A 220 14.11 7.50 16.33
C LYS A 220 12.86 8.17 16.93
N PRO A 221 13.02 9.19 17.80
CA PRO A 221 11.90 9.99 18.27
C PRO A 221 11.09 10.60 17.12
N HIS A 222 9.78 10.79 17.31
CA HIS A 222 8.82 11.29 16.33
C HIS A 222 8.44 10.31 15.21
N TYR A 223 8.90 9.06 15.24
CA TYR A 223 8.59 8.08 14.20
C TYR A 223 7.55 7.07 14.70
N PHE A 224 6.47 6.92 13.94
CA PHE A 224 5.51 5.84 14.07
C PHE A 224 6.01 4.62 13.29
N GLY A 225 5.88 3.44 13.91
CA GLY A 225 6.26 2.16 13.35
C GLY A 225 7.27 1.40 14.24
N PRO A 226 7.36 0.07 14.08
CA PRO A 226 6.58 -0.74 13.15
C PRO A 226 5.13 -1.01 13.62
N MET A 227 4.31 -1.51 12.71
CA MET A 227 2.93 -1.95 12.99
C MET A 227 2.62 -3.22 12.19
N GLY A 228 1.86 -4.13 12.81
CA GLY A 228 1.40 -5.36 12.17
C GLY A 228 0.10 -5.87 12.76
N VAL A 229 -0.78 -6.36 11.90
CA VAL A 229 -2.02 -7.07 12.28
C VAL A 229 -2.01 -8.46 11.64
N ALA A 230 -2.40 -9.46 12.43
CA ALA A 230 -2.51 -10.85 12.02
C ALA A 230 -3.30 -10.97 10.72
N LYS A 231 -2.84 -11.78 9.77
CA LYS A 231 -3.43 -11.84 8.42
C LYS A 231 -4.94 -12.04 8.42
N ASN A 232 -5.46 -12.90 9.30
CA ASN A 232 -6.87 -13.26 9.40
C ASN A 232 -7.73 -12.21 10.13
N ASN A 233 -7.11 -11.22 10.78
CA ASN A 233 -7.78 -10.15 11.54
C ASN A 233 -7.74 -8.79 10.81
N ARG A 234 -7.20 -8.76 9.58
CA ARG A 234 -7.16 -7.53 8.77
C ARG A 234 -8.54 -7.14 8.27
N ALA A 235 -8.68 -5.87 7.92
CA ALA A 235 -9.95 -5.23 7.56
C ALA A 235 -11.03 -5.20 8.67
N GLY A 236 -10.67 -5.54 9.93
CA GLY A 236 -11.52 -5.41 11.10
C GLY A 236 -11.30 -4.13 11.93
N GLY A 237 -10.68 -3.09 11.36
CA GLY A 237 -10.41 -1.81 12.05
C GLY A 237 -9.28 -1.84 13.10
N ILE A 238 -8.65 -3.00 13.34
CA ILE A 238 -7.57 -3.14 14.34
C ILE A 238 -6.36 -2.27 14.00
N GLY A 239 -5.89 -2.29 12.75
CA GLY A 239 -4.72 -1.50 12.34
C GLY A 239 -4.96 0.01 12.43
N GLU A 240 -6.14 0.46 12.01
CA GLU A 240 -6.59 1.85 12.17
C GLU A 240 -6.62 2.26 13.65
N SER A 241 -7.16 1.38 14.50
CA SER A 241 -7.23 1.64 15.93
C SER A 241 -5.84 1.71 16.56
N LEU A 242 -4.96 0.74 16.28
CA LEU A 242 -3.58 0.74 16.75
C LEU A 242 -2.85 2.03 16.36
N LEU A 243 -2.98 2.46 15.10
CA LEU A 243 -2.45 3.74 14.63
C LEU A 243 -2.98 4.90 15.49
N HIS A 244 -4.30 5.02 15.64
CA HIS A 244 -4.90 6.12 16.38
C HIS A 244 -4.53 6.16 17.87
N PHE A 245 -4.33 5.00 18.51
CA PHE A 245 -3.81 4.92 19.88
C PHE A 245 -2.35 5.41 19.97
N CYS A 246 -1.49 5.04 19.02
CA CYS A 246 -0.13 5.57 18.95
C CYS A 246 -0.11 7.08 18.69
N LEU A 247 -0.90 7.58 17.73
CA LEU A 247 -0.96 9.02 17.42
C LEU A 247 -1.44 9.85 18.61
N ASP A 248 -2.41 9.34 19.37
CA ASP A 248 -2.90 9.99 20.59
C ASP A 248 -1.80 10.00 21.68
N ALA A 249 -1.08 8.89 21.87
CA ALA A 249 0.05 8.82 22.79
C ALA A 249 1.20 9.77 22.39
N MET A 250 1.55 9.81 21.10
CA MET A 250 2.55 10.71 20.53
C MET A 250 2.16 12.19 20.72
N LYS A 251 0.89 12.53 20.50
CA LYS A 251 0.36 13.86 20.79
C LYS A 251 0.44 14.21 22.28
N ASN A 252 0.09 13.27 23.15
CA ASN A 252 0.17 13.46 24.61
C ASN A 252 1.62 13.61 25.12
N ARG A 253 2.61 13.09 24.38
CA ARG A 253 4.03 13.39 24.60
C ARG A 253 4.46 14.78 24.13
N GLY A 254 3.59 15.53 23.48
CA GLY A 254 3.84 16.89 23.00
C GLY A 254 4.32 16.97 21.54
N TYR A 255 4.28 15.88 20.78
CA TYR A 255 4.63 15.92 19.36
C TYR A 255 3.57 16.66 18.55
N LYS A 256 4.03 17.64 17.77
CA LYS A 256 3.21 18.40 16.82
C LYS A 256 3.30 17.85 15.41
N GLU A 257 4.41 17.19 15.09
CA GLU A 257 4.64 16.53 13.81
C GLU A 257 5.28 15.17 14.09
N ILE A 258 4.86 14.18 13.31
CA ILE A 258 5.41 12.82 13.32
C ILE A 258 5.68 12.34 11.90
N HIS A 259 6.55 11.35 11.80
CA HIS A 259 6.86 10.65 10.56
C HIS A 259 6.40 9.19 10.65
N ILE A 260 6.04 8.61 9.52
CA ILE A 260 5.76 7.17 9.39
C ILE A 260 6.88 6.61 8.53
N ASP A 261 7.69 5.73 9.11
CA ASP A 261 8.80 5.07 8.42
C ASP A 261 8.26 3.99 7.47
N ASN A 262 8.70 3.99 6.22
CA ASN A 262 8.43 2.92 5.26
C ASN A 262 6.94 2.52 5.17
N ALA A 263 6.05 3.51 5.03
CA ALA A 263 4.62 3.30 4.94
C ALA A 263 4.27 2.38 3.75
N GLY A 264 3.63 1.25 4.07
CA GLY A 264 3.09 0.31 3.09
C GLY A 264 1.94 -0.48 3.71
N PRO A 265 0.69 -0.35 3.21
CA PRO A 265 0.24 0.45 2.05
C PRO A 265 0.08 1.96 2.36
N ILE A 266 0.46 2.83 1.42
CA ILE A 266 0.40 4.30 1.56
C ILE A 266 -1.03 4.81 1.74
N GLU A 267 -1.95 4.35 0.88
CA GLU A 267 -3.35 4.77 0.87
C GLU A 267 -4.07 4.51 2.22
N PHE A 268 -3.60 3.54 3.00
CA PHE A 268 -4.12 3.30 4.35
C PHE A 268 -3.88 4.52 5.25
N TYR A 269 -2.66 5.05 5.28
CA TYR A 269 -2.33 6.19 6.13
C TYR A 269 -2.93 7.50 5.62
N GLU A 270 -2.99 7.69 4.29
CA GLU A 270 -3.66 8.86 3.68
C GLU A 270 -5.14 8.94 4.08
N ASN A 271 -5.84 7.81 4.08
CA ASN A 271 -7.26 7.76 4.46
C ASN A 271 -7.47 7.79 5.97
N THR A 272 -6.61 7.14 6.76
CA THR A 272 -6.83 6.94 8.19
C THR A 272 -6.45 8.16 9.02
N CYS A 273 -5.32 8.80 8.70
CA CYS A 273 -4.80 9.92 9.48
C CYS A 273 -4.41 11.13 8.64
N HIS A 274 -4.67 11.14 7.34
CA HIS A 274 -4.29 12.23 6.43
C HIS A 274 -2.78 12.50 6.38
N ALA A 275 -1.97 11.47 6.66
CA ALA A 275 -0.54 11.53 6.44
C ALA A 275 -0.24 11.80 4.96
N LYS A 276 0.84 12.53 4.69
CA LYS A 276 1.26 12.92 3.36
C LYS A 276 2.60 12.28 3.04
N VAL A 277 2.73 11.76 1.82
CA VAL A 277 4.01 11.21 1.33
C VAL A 277 5.08 12.30 1.35
N ILE A 278 6.25 11.97 1.89
CA ILE A 278 7.44 12.82 1.83
C ILE A 278 8.10 12.59 0.45
N PRO A 279 8.29 13.65 -0.36
CA PRO A 279 8.96 13.55 -1.64
C PRO A 279 10.39 13.03 -1.48
N PHE A 280 10.87 12.24 -2.44
CA PHE A 280 12.30 11.93 -2.51
C PHE A 280 13.04 13.18 -2.94
N MET A 281 14.06 13.58 -2.17
CA MET A 281 14.94 14.65 -2.57
C MET A 281 15.62 14.29 -3.91
N ASN A 282 15.74 15.28 -4.79
CA ASN A 282 16.44 15.14 -6.07
C ASN A 282 17.95 15.10 -5.87
#